data_AF-A0AA35RKY3-F1
#
_entry.id   AF-A0AA35RKY3-F1
#
_cell.length_a   1.000
_cell.length_b   1.000
_cell.length_c   1.000
_cell.angle_alpha   90.00
_cell.angle_beta   90.00
_cell.angle_gamma   90.00
#
_symmetry.space_group_name_H-M   'P 1'
#
loop_
_entity.id
_entity.type
_entity.pdbx_description
1 polymer ?
#
loop_
_entity_poly.entity_id
_entity_poly.type
_entity_poly.pdbx_seq_one_letter_code
_entity_poly.pdbx_strand_id
1 'polypeptide(L)'
;MLVRDHTQTAQEFLAASDREFAVGETLQASEKLWGAAAHAIMAVAQQRELEHGTHRALINAGRQIADETDNDQLRLGILAAQHFHSNFYNGTMEDEDIEYDRPLVHRFVTLMLTLVE
;
A
#
# COMPACT_ATOMS: atom_id res chain seq x y z
N MET A 1 -7.37 -17.35 17.12
CA MET A 1 -6.43 -16.48 16.39
C MET A 1 -7.22 -15.27 15.93
N LEU A 2 -7.07 -14.13 16.60
CA LEU A 2 -7.76 -12.90 16.20
C LEU A 2 -7.12 -12.45 14.88
N VAL A 3 -7.85 -12.60 13.77
CA VAL A 3 -7.48 -11.97 12.51
C VAL A 3 -7.52 -10.47 12.78
N ARG A 4 -6.37 -9.79 12.67
CA ARG A 4 -6.33 -8.33 12.79
C ARG A 4 -7.11 -7.73 11.63
N ASP A 5 -7.86 -6.68 11.93
CA ASP A 5 -8.51 -5.86 10.91
C ASP A 5 -7.45 -5.32 9.92
N HIS A 6 -7.80 -5.33 8.63
CA HIS A 6 -6.94 -4.86 7.56
C HIS A 6 -6.67 -3.36 7.67
N THR A 7 -7.64 -2.56 8.12
CA THR A 7 -7.47 -1.11 8.35
C THR A 7 -6.40 -0.85 9.41
N GLN A 8 -6.49 -1.54 10.56
CA GLN A 8 -5.49 -1.46 11.62
C GLN A 8 -4.11 -1.89 11.12
N THR A 9 -4.05 -3.01 10.39
CA THR A 9 -2.76 -3.52 9.89
C THR A 9 -2.11 -2.56 8.89
N ALA A 10 -2.90 -1.92 8.02
CA ALA A 10 -2.41 -0.91 7.09
C ALA A 10 -1.77 0.28 7.83
N GLN A 11 -2.41 0.77 8.89
CA GLN A 11 -1.90 1.86 9.72
C GLN A 11 -0.62 1.46 10.48
N GLU A 12 -0.59 0.26 11.06
CA GLU A 12 0.58 -0.27 11.75
C GLU A 12 1.78 -0.39 10.81
N PHE A 13 1.56 -0.81 9.57
CA PHE A 13 2.60 -0.90 8.55
C PHE A 13 3.06 0.46 8.02
N LEU A 14 2.19 1.44 7.82
CA LEU A 14 2.62 2.81 7.52
C LEU A 14 3.53 3.35 8.63
N ALA A 15 3.10 3.25 9.88
CA ALA A 15 3.89 3.72 11.01
C ALA A 15 5.20 2.93 11.18
N ALA A 16 5.22 1.64 10.82
CA ALA A 16 6.44 0.85 10.79
C ALA A 16 7.37 1.32 9.68
N SER A 17 6.87 1.56 8.47
CA SER A 17 7.67 2.09 7.36
C SER A 17 8.39 3.38 7.74
N ASP A 18 7.68 4.31 8.41
CA ASP A 18 8.27 5.56 8.87
C ASP A 18 9.43 5.36 9.85
N ARG A 19 9.31 4.37 10.74
CA ARG A 19 10.37 4.05 11.71
C ARG A 19 11.58 3.43 11.03
N GLU A 20 11.38 2.50 10.11
CA GLU A 20 12.46 1.83 9.36
C GLU A 20 13.21 2.85 8.49
N PHE A 21 12.46 3.69 7.78
CA PHE A 21 13.04 4.76 6.96
C PHE A 21 13.87 5.72 7.80
N ALA A 22 13.39 6.12 8.99
CA ALA A 22 14.10 7.04 9.87
C ALA A 22 15.45 6.51 10.40
N VAL A 23 15.67 5.19 10.37
CA VAL A 23 16.94 4.55 10.78
C VAL A 23 17.78 4.07 9.58
N GLY A 24 17.39 4.42 8.35
CA GLY A 24 18.12 4.06 7.12
C GLY A 24 17.83 2.64 6.60
N GLU A 25 16.83 1.95 7.14
CA GLU A 25 16.44 0.60 6.72
C GLU A 25 15.46 0.67 5.54
N THR A 26 15.91 1.22 4.42
CA THR A 26 15.03 1.63 3.29
C THR A 26 14.40 0.47 2.53
N LEU A 27 15.08 -0.68 2.45
CA LEU A 27 14.48 -1.92 1.92
C LEU A 27 13.33 -2.41 2.81
N GLN A 28 13.53 -2.41 4.13
CA GLN A 28 12.51 -2.83 5.08
C GLN A 28 11.33 -1.84 5.10
N ALA A 29 11.60 -0.54 4.96
CA ALA A 29 10.58 0.49 4.79
C ALA A 29 9.75 0.26 3.51
N SER A 30 10.39 -0.13 2.40
CA SER A 30 9.73 -0.45 1.13
C SER A 30 8.73 -1.61 1.27
N GLU A 31 9.12 -2.69 1.95
CA GLU A 31 8.23 -3.81 2.22
C GLU A 31 7.03 -3.41 3.09
N LYS A 32 7.23 -2.52 4.07
CA LYS A 32 6.13 -2.00 4.89
C LYS A 32 5.19 -1.09 4.09
N LEU A 33 5.69 -0.30 3.14
CA LEU A 33 4.84 0.49 2.25
C LEU A 33 3.96 -0.40 1.36
N TRP A 34 4.56 -1.44 0.78
CA TRP A 34 3.81 -2.45 0.03
C TRP A 34 2.74 -3.11 0.91
N GLY A 35 3.12 -3.60 2.08
CA GLY A 35 2.19 -4.23 3.02
C GLY A 35 1.04 -3.30 3.42
N ALA A 36 1.33 -2.03 3.70
CA ALA A 36 0.32 -1.05 4.05
C ALA A 36 -0.70 -0.84 2.92
N ALA A 37 -0.22 -0.67 1.68
CA ALA A 37 -1.07 -0.54 0.50
C ALA A 37 -1.91 -1.80 0.27
N ALA A 38 -1.30 -2.99 0.38
CA ALA A 38 -1.99 -4.26 0.23
C ALA A 38 -3.12 -4.42 1.25
N HIS A 39 -2.88 -4.12 2.52
CA HIS A 39 -3.91 -4.18 3.56
C HIS A 39 -5.01 -3.13 3.35
N ALA A 40 -4.68 -1.92 2.91
CA ALA A 40 -5.69 -0.92 2.58
C ALA A 40 -6.60 -1.37 1.42
N ILE A 41 -6.03 -2.02 0.39
CA ILE A 41 -6.83 -2.63 -0.70
C ILE A 41 -7.71 -3.76 -0.17
N MET A 42 -7.16 -4.66 0.65
CA MET A 42 -7.93 -5.77 1.22
C MET A 42 -9.12 -5.29 2.07
N ALA A 43 -8.95 -4.21 2.84
CA ALA A 43 -10.03 -3.65 3.65
C ALA A 43 -11.23 -3.23 2.77
N VAL A 44 -10.98 -2.43 1.72
CA VAL A 44 -12.04 -1.97 0.80
C VAL A 44 -12.58 -3.14 -0.04
N ALA A 45 -11.70 -4.04 -0.50
CA ALA A 45 -12.10 -5.20 -1.29
C ALA A 45 -13.00 -6.15 -0.50
N GLN A 46 -12.77 -6.34 0.81
CA GLN A 46 -13.64 -7.15 1.66
C GLN A 46 -15.03 -6.54 1.82
N GLN A 47 -15.13 -5.22 2.04
CA GLN A 47 -16.42 -4.52 2.13
C GLN A 47 -17.19 -4.58 0.82
N ARG A 48 -16.49 -4.52 -0.32
CA ARG A 48 -17.08 -4.54 -1.67
C ARG A 48 -17.17 -5.95 -2.30
N GLU A 49 -16.86 -6.99 -1.54
CA GLU A 49 -16.85 -8.40 -2.00
C GLU A 49 -16.00 -8.64 -3.26
N LEU A 50 -14.90 -7.90 -3.42
CA LEU A 50 -13.96 -8.03 -4.54
C LEU A 50 -12.93 -9.13 -4.29
N GLU A 51 -12.56 -9.86 -5.35
CA GLU A 51 -11.50 -10.87 -5.28
C GLU A 51 -10.14 -10.25 -4.95
N HIS A 52 -9.46 -10.76 -3.92
CA HIS A 52 -8.15 -10.25 -3.48
C HIS A 52 -7.17 -11.36 -3.04
N GLY A 53 -7.51 -12.64 -3.26
CA GLY A 53 -6.74 -13.79 -2.74
C GLY A 53 -5.42 -14.10 -3.44
N THR A 54 -5.06 -13.36 -4.48
CA THR A 54 -3.77 -13.49 -5.18
C THR A 54 -3.18 -12.10 -5.43
N HIS A 55 -1.87 -12.00 -5.65
CA HIS A 55 -1.23 -10.73 -5.99
C HIS A 55 -1.94 -10.04 -7.18
N ARG A 56 -2.24 -10.79 -8.25
CA ARG A 56 -2.96 -10.24 -9.41
C ARG A 56 -4.38 -9.77 -9.05
N ALA A 57 -5.13 -10.57 -8.29
CA ALA A 57 -6.48 -10.21 -7.88
C ALA A 57 -6.48 -8.94 -7.02
N LEU A 58 -5.55 -8.84 -6.08
CA LEU A 58 -5.37 -7.65 -5.24
C LEU A 58 -5.09 -6.40 -6.06
N ILE A 59 -4.16 -6.46 -7.02
CA ILE A 59 -3.87 -5.31 -7.89
C ILE A 59 -5.10 -4.96 -8.75
N ASN A 60 -5.81 -5.95 -9.27
CA ASN A 60 -7.04 -5.70 -10.04
C ASN A 60 -8.12 -5.03 -9.19
N ALA A 61 -8.33 -5.48 -7.95
CA ALA A 61 -9.28 -4.86 -7.03
C ALA A 61 -8.90 -3.38 -6.75
N GLY A 62 -7.63 -3.10 -6.46
CA GLY A 62 -7.17 -1.71 -6.29
C GLY A 62 -7.43 -0.85 -7.52
N ARG A 63 -7.15 -1.38 -8.73
CA ARG A 63 -7.38 -0.67 -9.99
C ARG A 63 -8.85 -0.39 -10.24
N GLN A 64 -9.72 -1.37 -9.97
CA GLN A 64 -11.17 -1.21 -10.06
C GLN A 64 -11.66 -0.12 -9.10
N ILE A 65 -11.21 -0.14 -7.83
CA ILE A 65 -11.56 0.88 -6.83
C ILE A 65 -11.13 2.28 -7.30
N ALA A 66 -9.95 2.41 -7.90
CA ALA A 66 -9.46 3.67 -8.43
C ALA A 66 -10.31 4.19 -9.61
N ASP A 67 -10.77 3.31 -10.49
CA ASP A 67 -11.65 3.67 -11.61
C ASP A 67 -13.04 4.07 -11.15
N GLU A 68 -13.62 3.32 -10.20
CA GLU A 68 -14.95 3.60 -9.65
C GLU A 68 -15.01 4.94 -8.91
N THR A 69 -13.89 5.39 -8.35
CA THR A 69 -13.78 6.65 -7.61
C THR A 69 -13.30 7.82 -8.47
N ASP A 70 -12.98 7.59 -9.75
CA ASP A 70 -12.40 8.58 -10.67
C ASP A 70 -11.22 9.34 -10.04
N ASN A 71 -10.36 8.60 -9.33
CA ASN A 71 -9.30 9.17 -8.50
C ASN A 71 -7.90 8.76 -8.98
N ASP A 72 -7.27 9.66 -9.75
CA ASP A 72 -5.90 9.47 -10.26
C ASP A 72 -4.86 9.26 -9.17
N GLN A 73 -5.07 9.79 -7.96
CA GLN A 73 -4.14 9.59 -6.84
C GLN A 73 -4.15 8.12 -6.39
N LEU A 74 -5.29 7.44 -6.49
CA LEU A 74 -5.36 6.00 -6.22
C LEU A 74 -4.62 5.19 -7.28
N ARG A 75 -4.73 5.58 -8.56
CA ARG A 75 -3.96 4.96 -9.65
C ARG A 75 -2.46 5.11 -9.45
N LEU A 76 -1.99 6.33 -9.16
CA LEU A 76 -0.57 6.60 -8.90
C LEU A 76 -0.06 5.85 -7.67
N GLY A 77 -0.86 5.79 -6.60
CA GLY A 77 -0.55 5.05 -5.40
C GLY A 77 -0.30 3.55 -5.62
N ILE A 78 -1.11 2.91 -6.46
CA ILE A 78 -0.95 1.48 -6.80
C ILE A 78 0.34 1.24 -7.59
N LEU A 79 0.71 2.16 -8.49
CA LEU A 79 1.97 2.07 -9.24
C LEU A 79 3.17 2.20 -8.29
N ALA A 80 3.15 3.20 -7.41
CA ALA A 80 4.19 3.39 -6.40
C ALA A 80 4.31 2.18 -5.46
N ALA A 81 3.19 1.64 -4.96
CA ALA A 81 3.19 0.47 -4.10
C ALA A 81 3.81 -0.78 -4.76
N GLN A 82 3.51 -1.01 -6.06
CA GLN A 82 4.15 -2.10 -6.82
C GLN A 82 5.65 -1.85 -7.05
N HIS A 83 6.06 -0.59 -7.20
CA HIS A 83 7.47 -0.23 -7.31
C HIS A 83 8.21 -0.56 -6.01
N PHE A 84 7.69 -0.16 -4.85
CA PHE A 84 8.25 -0.51 -3.53
C PHE A 84 8.29 -2.01 -3.27
N HIS A 85 7.26 -2.76 -3.67
CA HIS A 85 7.26 -4.21 -3.59
C HIS A 85 8.39 -4.83 -4.41
N SER A 86 8.61 -4.33 -5.64
CA SER A 86 9.72 -4.78 -6.48
C SER A 86 11.07 -4.38 -5.90
N ASN A 87 11.17 -3.18 -5.31
CA ASN A 87 12.38 -2.68 -4.68
C ASN A 87 12.85 -3.55 -3.52
N PHE A 88 11.94 -4.04 -2.67
CA PHE A 88 12.30 -4.92 -1.56
C PHE A 88 13.08 -6.17 -2.00
N TYR A 89 12.73 -6.74 -3.17
CA TYR A 89 13.42 -7.92 -3.70
C TYR A 89 14.69 -7.60 -4.48
N ASN A 90 14.70 -6.46 -5.18
CA ASN A 90 15.73 -6.19 -6.19
C ASN A 90 16.73 -5.09 -5.78
N GLY A 91 16.41 -4.28 -4.77
CA GLY A 91 17.20 -3.13 -4.32
C GLY A 91 17.48 -2.12 -5.42
N THR A 92 16.48 -1.81 -6.24
CA THR A 92 16.63 -1.01 -7.46
C THR A 92 16.40 0.49 -7.26
N MET A 93 15.79 0.90 -6.16
CA MET A 93 15.54 2.30 -5.83
C MET A 93 16.68 2.85 -4.96
N GLU A 94 17.13 4.06 -5.28
CA GLU A 94 18.03 4.82 -4.42
C GLU A 94 17.23 5.43 -3.24
N ASP A 95 17.90 5.76 -2.14
CA ASP A 95 17.24 6.32 -0.95
C ASP A 95 16.48 7.63 -1.26
N GLU A 96 16.97 8.44 -2.19
CA GLU A 96 16.33 9.67 -2.67
C GLU A 96 14.99 9.38 -3.38
N ASP A 97 14.94 8.33 -4.20
CA ASP A 97 13.71 7.89 -4.88
C ASP A 97 12.69 7.37 -3.86
N ILE A 98 13.17 6.61 -2.86
CA ILE A 98 12.34 6.10 -1.77
C ILE A 98 11.73 7.24 -0.96
N GLU A 99 12.53 8.26 -0.63
CA GLU A 99 12.05 9.45 0.07
C GLU A 99 10.99 10.20 -0.74
N TYR A 100 11.22 10.37 -2.04
CA TYR A 100 10.33 11.10 -2.93
C TYR A 100 9.00 10.37 -3.20
N ASP A 101 9.03 9.05 -3.40
CA ASP A 101 7.85 8.26 -3.76
C ASP A 101 7.01 7.81 -2.56
N ARG A 102 7.59 7.70 -1.36
CA ARG A 102 6.88 7.23 -0.15
C ARG A 102 5.58 8.00 0.12
N PRO A 103 5.51 9.34 0.04
CA PRO A 103 4.27 10.10 0.20
C PRO A 103 3.11 9.65 -0.69
N LEU A 104 3.38 9.08 -1.88
CA LEU A 104 2.35 8.54 -2.77
C LEU A 104 1.62 7.37 -2.11
N VAL A 105 2.36 6.47 -1.45
CA VAL A 105 1.78 5.33 -0.74
C VAL A 105 1.06 5.76 0.53
N HIS A 106 1.58 6.74 1.27
CA HIS A 106 0.88 7.30 2.45
C HIS A 106 -0.49 7.90 2.06
N ARG A 107 -0.51 8.69 0.99
CA ARG A 107 -1.73 9.28 0.47
C ARG A 107 -2.69 8.21 -0.03
N PHE A 108 -2.18 7.23 -0.77
CA PHE A 108 -2.95 6.09 -1.24
C PHE A 108 -3.67 5.37 -0.10
N VAL A 109 -2.92 4.94 0.92
CA VAL A 109 -3.49 4.25 2.08
C VAL A 109 -4.51 5.12 2.77
N THR A 110 -4.20 6.39 3.03
CA THR A 110 -5.15 7.32 3.67
C THR A 110 -6.46 7.42 2.89
N LEU A 111 -6.40 7.62 1.57
CA LEU A 111 -7.58 7.68 0.71
C LEU A 111 -8.36 6.37 0.73
N MET A 112 -7.69 5.23 0.59
CA MET A 112 -8.33 3.91 0.62
C MET A 112 -9.08 3.68 1.94
N LEU A 113 -8.48 4.04 3.08
CA LEU A 113 -9.13 3.87 4.37
C LEU A 113 -10.34 4.79 4.57
N THR A 114 -10.47 5.90 3.83
CA THR A 114 -11.71 6.70 3.83
C THR A 114 -12.88 6.04 3.10
N LEU A 115 -12.61 4.98 2.33
CA LEU A 115 -13.62 4.21 1.61
C LEU A 115 -14.17 3.03 2.43
N VAL A 116 -13.63 2.81 3.63
CA VAL A 116 -14.07 1.77 4.56
C VAL A 116 -15.07 2.40 5.55
N GLU A 117 -16.26 1.80 5.65
CA GLU A 117 -17.36 2.27 6.52
C GLU A 117 -17.17 1.94 8.01
#